data_AF-A0AA38G514-F1
#
_entry.id   AF-A0AA38G514-F1
#
_cell.length_a   1.000
_cell.length_b   1.000
_cell.length_c   1.000
_cell.angle_alpha   90.00
_cell.angle_beta   90.00
_cell.angle_gamma   90.00
#
_symmetry.space_group_name_H-M   'P 1'
#
loop_
_entity.id
_entity.type
_entity.pdbx_description
1 polymer ?
#
loop_
_entity_poly.entity_id
_entity_poly.type
_entity_poly.pdbx_seq_one_letter_code
_entity_poly.pdbx_strand_id
1 'polypeptide(L)'
;AIGRPKPVLITVGSATHNVRAARKAYDLEPCSVIVSWLPQYHDCGLMFLLLTIVSAATCILTFPFMFIKRPVLWLEIVSKYKATCTPVPSFALPLVENYMSRISKGEPMINLKLDNLRNLIVINEPVYSTVVESFVENFSNFGLSSSAMAPSYRLVENCTFVSTAWSHDISQVPPTYRSLLPSARFFS
;
A
#
# COMPACT_ATOMS: atom_id res chain seq x y z
N ALA A 1 3.10 18.93 10.40
CA ALA A 1 2.52 20.10 11.09
C ALA A 1 3.28 20.33 12.39
N ILE A 2 3.90 21.51 12.57
CA ILE A 2 4.67 21.88 13.77
C ILE A 2 3.74 22.62 14.76
N GLY A 3 2.64 21.98 15.11
CA GLY A 3 1.61 22.52 16.00
C GLY A 3 1.25 21.52 17.10
N ARG A 4 0.52 21.99 18.12
CA ARG A 4 0.09 21.15 19.24
C ARG A 4 -0.68 19.92 18.70
N PRO A 5 -0.27 18.68 19.04
CA PRO A 5 -0.93 17.49 18.50
C PRO A 5 -2.40 17.49 18.91
N LYS A 6 -3.30 17.40 17.92
CA LYS A 6 -4.74 17.30 18.16
C LYS A 6 -5.09 15.82 18.22
N PRO A 7 -5.46 15.28 19.41
CA PRO A 7 -5.91 13.89 19.48
C PRO A 7 -7.23 13.77 18.72
N VAL A 8 -7.29 12.82 17.78
CA VAL A 8 -8.51 12.47 17.07
C VAL A 8 -9.17 11.32 17.82
N LEU A 9 -10.42 11.51 18.25
CA LEU A 9 -11.19 10.46 18.90
C LEU A 9 -11.73 9.49 17.84
N ILE A 10 -11.30 8.24 17.90
CA ILE A 10 -11.80 7.17 17.04
C ILE A 10 -12.72 6.28 17.88
N THR A 11 -13.99 6.23 17.52
CA THR A 11 -14.98 5.33 18.15
C THR A 11 -14.94 3.95 17.49
N VAL A 12 -15.40 2.91 18.20
CA VAL A 12 -15.53 1.57 17.63
C VAL A 12 -16.44 1.57 16.40
N GLY A 13 -17.55 2.34 16.44
CA GLY A 13 -18.49 2.45 15.32
C GLY A 13 -17.86 3.09 14.09
N SER A 14 -17.15 4.20 14.26
CA SER A 14 -16.47 4.90 13.15
C SER A 14 -15.34 4.07 12.55
N ALA A 15 -14.53 3.42 13.40
CA ALA A 15 -13.48 2.50 12.94
C ALA A 15 -14.07 1.32 12.16
N THR A 16 -15.10 0.67 12.70
CA THR A 16 -15.76 -0.50 12.06
C THR A 16 -16.38 -0.13 10.71
N HIS A 17 -17.03 1.04 10.64
CA HIS A 17 -17.58 1.54 9.38
C HIS A 17 -16.47 1.78 8.36
N ASN A 18 -15.39 2.46 8.76
CA ASN A 18 -14.26 2.76 7.88
C ASN A 18 -13.59 1.51 7.32
N VAL A 19 -13.31 0.50 8.17
CA VAL A 19 -12.68 -0.75 7.70
C VAL A 19 -13.61 -1.58 6.81
N ARG A 20 -14.94 -1.51 7.01
CA ARG A 20 -15.90 -2.14 6.08
C ARG A 20 -15.90 -1.45 4.71
N ALA A 21 -15.82 -0.12 4.70
CA ALA A 21 -15.70 0.65 3.46
C ALA A 21 -14.38 0.31 2.74
N ALA A 22 -13.26 0.26 3.47
CA ALA A 22 -11.97 -0.14 2.92
C ALA A 22 -11.97 -1.59 2.40
N ARG A 23 -12.59 -2.54 3.13
CA ARG A 23 -12.74 -3.93 2.69
C ARG A 23 -13.44 -4.01 1.33
N LYS A 24 -14.55 -3.27 1.17
CA LYS A 24 -15.28 -3.23 -0.10
C LYS A 24 -14.46 -2.55 -1.20
N ALA A 25 -13.75 -1.46 -0.88
CA ALA A 25 -12.97 -0.70 -1.85
C ALA A 25 -11.74 -1.46 -2.38
N TYR A 26 -11.12 -2.30 -1.56
CA TYR A 26 -9.99 -3.16 -1.97
C TYR A 26 -10.41 -4.59 -2.34
N ASP A 27 -11.71 -4.87 -2.36
CA ASP A 27 -12.28 -6.19 -2.65
C ASP A 27 -11.63 -7.33 -1.84
N LEU A 28 -11.48 -7.12 -0.52
CA LEU A 28 -10.83 -8.09 0.34
C LEU A 28 -11.78 -9.24 0.73
N GLU A 29 -11.35 -10.44 0.38
CA GLU A 29 -12.02 -11.71 0.65
C GLU A 29 -11.36 -12.46 1.84
N PRO A 30 -12.05 -13.44 2.46
CA PRO A 30 -11.48 -14.26 3.53
C PRO A 30 -10.21 -15.04 3.14
N CYS A 31 -10.02 -15.36 1.86
CA CYS A 31 -8.79 -15.99 1.38
C CYS A 31 -7.65 -15.00 1.13
N SER A 32 -7.85 -13.70 1.37
CA SER A 32 -6.81 -12.69 1.20
C SER A 32 -5.68 -12.90 2.18
N VAL A 33 -4.45 -12.63 1.73
CA VAL A 33 -3.23 -12.67 2.54
C VAL A 33 -2.64 -11.27 2.56
N ILE A 34 -2.66 -10.64 3.73
CA ILE A 34 -2.18 -9.28 3.95
C ILE A 34 -0.79 -9.35 4.60
N VAL A 35 0.23 -8.90 3.89
CA VAL A 35 1.58 -8.71 4.46
C VAL A 35 1.72 -7.26 4.87
N SER A 36 2.21 -6.98 6.08
CA SER A 36 2.48 -5.62 6.53
C SER A 36 3.71 -5.56 7.44
N TRP A 37 4.51 -4.52 7.25
CA TRP A 37 5.59 -4.14 8.17
C TRP A 37 5.30 -2.82 8.87
N LEU A 38 4.10 -2.26 8.68
CA LEU A 38 3.71 -0.99 9.30
C LEU A 38 3.64 -1.16 10.82
N PRO A 39 4.09 -0.15 11.59
CA PRO A 39 3.96 -0.22 13.04
C PRO A 39 2.50 -0.25 13.47
N GLN A 40 2.11 -1.27 14.24
CA GLN A 40 0.72 -1.45 14.67
C GLN A 40 0.24 -0.39 15.67
N TYR A 41 1.17 0.31 16.32
CA TYR A 41 0.87 1.45 17.20
C TYR A 41 0.62 2.75 16.42
N HIS A 42 0.87 2.75 15.11
CA HIS A 42 0.55 3.85 14.22
C HIS A 42 -0.85 3.64 13.62
N ASP A 43 -1.55 4.73 13.30
CA ASP A 43 -2.94 4.72 12.83
C ASP A 43 -3.18 3.75 11.64
N CYS A 44 -2.33 3.81 10.61
CA CYS A 44 -2.41 2.98 9.43
C CYS A 44 -2.18 1.50 9.77
N GLY A 45 -1.17 1.20 10.58
CA GLY A 45 -0.88 -0.18 10.99
C GLY A 45 -2.03 -0.80 11.79
N LEU A 46 -2.61 -0.04 12.73
CA LEU A 46 -3.79 -0.47 13.48
C LEU A 46 -5.00 -0.69 12.57
N MET A 47 -5.26 0.23 11.64
CA MET A 47 -6.41 0.10 10.74
C MET A 47 -6.27 -1.05 9.74
N PHE A 48 -5.06 -1.37 9.27
CA PHE A 48 -4.83 -2.57 8.47
C PHE A 48 -5.01 -3.86 9.27
N LEU A 49 -4.67 -3.86 10.56
CA LEU A 49 -4.94 -5.00 11.43
C LEU A 49 -6.46 -5.21 11.59
N LEU A 50 -7.21 -4.15 11.87
CA LEU A 50 -8.67 -4.20 11.96
C LEU A 50 -9.32 -4.60 10.63
N LEU A 51 -8.80 -4.10 9.51
CA LEU A 51 -9.24 -4.49 8.17
C LEU A 51 -9.04 -5.98 7.92
N THR A 52 -7.91 -6.55 8.38
CA THR A 52 -7.62 -7.98 8.25
C THR A 52 -8.63 -8.81 9.04
N ILE A 53 -8.92 -8.41 10.27
CA ILE A 53 -9.91 -9.07 11.14
C ILE A 53 -11.31 -9.02 10.51
N VAL A 54 -11.76 -7.85 10.06
CA VAL A 54 -13.09 -7.67 9.45
C VAL A 54 -13.22 -8.39 8.10
N SER A 55 -12.11 -8.61 7.41
CA SER A 55 -12.08 -9.37 6.15
C SER A 55 -11.99 -10.88 6.36
N ALA A 56 -11.78 -11.35 7.61
CA ALA A 56 -11.43 -12.74 7.93
C ALA A 56 -10.21 -13.23 7.13
N ALA A 57 -9.29 -12.31 6.83
CA ALA A 57 -8.10 -12.55 6.02
C ALA A 57 -6.92 -13.01 6.88
N THR A 58 -5.88 -13.55 6.24
CA THR A 58 -4.64 -13.92 6.91
C THR A 58 -3.72 -12.71 7.03
N CYS A 59 -3.14 -12.47 8.21
CA CYS A 59 -2.17 -11.40 8.45
C CYS A 59 -0.75 -11.97 8.63
N ILE A 60 0.20 -11.46 7.85
CA ILE A 60 1.63 -11.73 8.01
C ILE A 60 2.33 -10.43 8.38
N LEU A 61 2.95 -10.40 9.56
CA LEU A 61 3.54 -9.20 10.12
C LEU A 61 5.05 -9.35 10.26
N THR A 62 5.77 -8.27 9.98
CA THR A 62 7.21 -8.18 10.25
C THR A 62 7.55 -6.83 10.89
N PHE A 63 8.73 -6.73 11.49
CA PHE A 63 9.15 -5.51 12.17
C PHE A 63 9.57 -4.43 11.16
N PRO A 64 9.15 -3.16 11.33
CA PRO A 64 9.55 -2.05 10.45
C PRO A 64 11.08 -1.93 10.32
N PHE A 65 11.81 -2.21 11.40
CA PHE A 65 13.27 -2.18 11.43
C PHE A 65 13.92 -3.16 10.44
N MET A 66 13.29 -4.31 10.20
CA MET A 66 13.81 -5.29 9.24
C MET A 66 13.72 -4.75 7.80
N PHE A 67 12.65 -4.02 7.48
CA PHE A 67 12.53 -3.32 6.20
C PHE A 67 13.61 -2.25 6.04
N ILE A 68 13.86 -1.42 7.05
CA ILE A 68 14.88 -0.36 6.98
C ILE A 68 16.28 -0.94 6.70
N LYS A 69 16.62 -2.08 7.31
CA LYS A 69 17.91 -2.75 7.11
C LYS A 69 18.04 -3.43 5.75
N ARG A 70 16.98 -4.10 5.28
CA ARG A 70 16.95 -4.83 4.01
C ARG A 70 15.59 -4.63 3.33
N PRO A 71 15.41 -3.55 2.56
CA PRO A 71 14.11 -3.21 1.97
C PRO A 71 13.49 -4.32 1.12
N VAL A 72 14.31 -5.10 0.39
CA VAL A 72 13.82 -6.21 -0.45
C VAL A 72 13.14 -7.32 0.36
N LEU A 73 13.45 -7.46 1.66
CA LEU A 73 12.83 -8.49 2.52
C LEU A 73 11.30 -8.38 2.52
N TRP A 74 10.76 -7.16 2.36
CA TRP A 74 9.33 -6.97 2.19
C TRP A 74 8.78 -7.74 0.98
N LEU A 75 9.41 -7.60 -0.19
CA LEU A 75 8.99 -8.32 -1.41
C LEU A 75 9.26 -9.81 -1.33
N GLU A 76 10.33 -10.24 -0.63
CA GLU A 76 10.59 -11.65 -0.36
C GLU A 76 9.48 -12.28 0.50
N ILE A 77 8.99 -11.57 1.52
CA ILE A 77 7.87 -12.01 2.36
C ILE A 77 6.57 -12.04 1.55
N VAL A 78 6.29 -11.01 0.75
CA VAL A 78 5.15 -10.96 -0.17
C VAL A 78 5.15 -12.17 -1.10
N SER A 79 6.30 -12.45 -1.72
CA SER A 79 6.51 -13.60 -2.60
C SER A 79 6.32 -14.93 -1.86
N LYS A 80 6.98 -15.10 -0.71
CA LYS A 80 6.97 -16.33 0.09
C LYS A 80 5.56 -16.74 0.53
N TYR A 81 4.79 -15.77 1.01
CA TYR A 81 3.43 -16.03 1.51
C TYR A 81 2.34 -15.82 0.47
N LYS A 82 2.72 -15.57 -0.80
CA LYS A 82 1.79 -15.30 -1.91
C LYS A 82 0.77 -14.23 -1.53
N ALA A 83 1.25 -13.14 -0.95
CA ALA A 83 0.38 -12.09 -0.44
C ALA A 83 -0.47 -11.51 -1.55
N THR A 84 -1.76 -11.32 -1.27
CA THR A 84 -2.70 -10.69 -2.20
C THR A 84 -2.79 -9.20 -1.97
N CYS A 85 -2.47 -8.74 -0.76
CA CYS A 85 -2.53 -7.34 -0.38
C CYS A 85 -1.34 -6.94 0.50
N THR A 86 -0.80 -5.74 0.29
CA THR A 86 0.22 -5.15 1.16
C THR A 86 0.08 -3.63 1.20
N PRO A 87 0.06 -3.01 2.38
CA PRO A 87 0.16 -1.57 2.49
C PRO A 87 1.62 -1.14 2.58
N VAL A 88 1.93 0.00 1.96
CA VAL A 88 3.30 0.52 1.90
C VAL A 88 3.31 2.05 1.82
N PRO A 89 4.13 2.75 2.62
CA PRO A 89 4.33 4.19 2.43
C PRO A 89 5.02 4.48 1.10
N SER A 90 4.65 5.57 0.43
CA SER A 90 5.21 5.97 -0.87
C SER A 90 6.74 6.03 -0.91
N PHE A 91 7.38 6.46 0.19
CA PHE A 91 8.84 6.54 0.30
C PHE A 91 9.54 5.18 0.19
N ALA A 92 8.85 4.07 0.47
CA ALA A 92 9.47 2.75 0.49
C ALA A 92 9.70 2.18 -0.92
N LEU A 93 8.91 2.58 -1.93
CA LEU A 93 9.10 2.16 -3.32
C LEU A 93 10.52 2.50 -3.84
N PRO A 94 10.96 3.77 -3.80
CA PRO A 94 12.30 4.11 -4.29
C PRO A 94 13.42 3.51 -3.41
N LEU A 95 13.18 3.24 -2.12
CA LEU A 95 14.17 2.55 -1.27
C LEU A 95 14.43 1.12 -1.76
N VAL A 96 13.37 0.41 -2.15
CA VAL A 96 13.46 -0.96 -2.64
C VAL A 96 14.13 -1.01 -4.01
N GLU A 97 13.76 -0.11 -4.92
CA GLU A 97 14.42 0.01 -6.24
C GLU A 97 15.91 0.31 -6.11
N ASN A 98 16.27 1.29 -5.26
CA ASN A 98 17.67 1.65 -5.00
C ASN A 98 18.45 0.50 -4.38
N TYR A 99 17.83 -0.31 -3.51
CA TYR A 99 18.46 -1.48 -2.93
C TYR A 99 18.70 -2.57 -3.98
N MET A 100 17.70 -2.88 -4.80
CA MET A 100 17.79 -3.88 -5.88
C MET A 100 18.87 -3.54 -6.90
N SER A 101 18.95 -2.27 -7.34
CA SER A 101 19.97 -1.83 -8.31
C SER A 101 21.41 -1.97 -7.80
N ARG A 102 21.62 -1.97 -6.47
CA ARG A 102 22.93 -2.19 -5.84
C ARG A 102 23.29 -3.68 -5.77
N ILE A 103 22.32 -4.54 -5.46
CA ILE A 103 22.51 -6.00 -5.34
C ILE A 103 22.81 -6.66 -6.68
N SER A 104 22.17 -6.22 -7.76
CA SER A 104 22.41 -6.77 -9.11
C SER A 104 23.86 -6.61 -9.60
N LYS A 105 24.72 -5.88 -8.88
CA LYS A 105 26.13 -5.67 -9.20
C LYS A 105 27.10 -6.65 -8.51
N GLY A 106 26.62 -7.63 -7.74
CA GLY A 106 27.53 -8.61 -7.10
C GLY A 106 26.92 -9.68 -6.19
N GLU A 107 25.60 -9.72 -6.02
CA GLU A 107 24.92 -10.71 -5.15
C GLU A 107 24.05 -11.69 -5.95
N PRO A 108 23.72 -12.87 -5.38
CA PRO A 108 22.90 -13.87 -6.07
C PRO A 108 21.51 -13.35 -6.43
N MET A 109 21.02 -13.76 -7.60
CA MET A 109 19.75 -13.32 -8.15
C MET A 109 18.59 -13.62 -7.19
N ILE A 110 17.85 -12.58 -6.78
CA ILE A 110 16.69 -12.71 -5.90
C ILE A 110 15.52 -13.22 -6.74
N ASN A 111 15.00 -14.40 -6.39
CA ASN A 111 13.85 -15.00 -7.06
C ASN A 111 12.54 -14.49 -6.43
N LEU A 112 11.97 -13.42 -6.98
CA LEU A 112 10.69 -12.84 -6.54
C LEU A 112 9.54 -13.29 -7.47
N LYS A 113 8.38 -13.58 -6.87
CA LYS A 113 7.12 -13.85 -7.58
C LYS A 113 6.01 -13.01 -6.97
N LEU A 114 5.54 -12.03 -7.72
CA LEU A 114 4.56 -11.03 -7.28
C LEU A 114 3.20 -11.20 -7.97
N ASP A 115 3.02 -12.27 -8.74
CA ASP A 115 1.81 -12.54 -9.55
C ASP A 115 0.51 -12.64 -8.73
N ASN A 116 0.62 -12.94 -7.43
CA ASN A 116 -0.53 -13.06 -6.53
C ASN A 116 -0.98 -11.71 -5.99
N LEU A 117 -0.16 -10.66 -6.12
CA LEU A 117 -0.42 -9.37 -5.52
C LEU A 117 -1.49 -8.64 -6.32
N ARG A 118 -2.63 -8.39 -5.67
CA ARG A 118 -3.79 -7.69 -6.25
C ARG A 118 -3.93 -6.26 -5.73
N ASN A 119 -3.45 -5.99 -4.52
CA ASN A 119 -3.57 -4.67 -3.88
C ASN A 119 -2.24 -4.28 -3.22
N LEU A 120 -1.42 -3.50 -3.93
CA LEU A 120 -0.27 -2.79 -3.39
C LEU A 120 -0.74 -1.39 -3.00
N ILE A 121 -1.13 -1.23 -1.74
CA ILE A 121 -1.77 -0.02 -1.22
C ILE A 121 -0.70 1.01 -0.88
N VAL A 122 -0.48 1.96 -1.79
CA VAL A 122 0.47 3.05 -1.59
C VAL A 122 -0.19 4.14 -0.75
N ILE A 123 0.38 4.41 0.43
CA ILE A 123 -0.11 5.37 1.42
C ILE A 123 0.93 6.47 1.67
N ASN A 124 0.51 7.52 2.38
CA ASN A 124 1.27 8.73 2.73
C ASN A 124 1.61 9.63 1.53
N GLU A 125 1.20 10.89 1.67
CA GLU A 125 1.35 11.91 0.63
C GLU A 125 2.71 12.61 0.67
N PRO A 126 3.18 13.08 -0.50
CA PRO A 126 2.58 12.90 -1.83
C PRO A 126 2.93 11.55 -2.49
N VAL A 127 1.98 10.98 -3.25
CA VAL A 127 2.22 9.81 -4.13
C VAL A 127 2.43 10.32 -5.57
N TYR A 128 3.67 10.24 -6.06
CA TYR A 128 4.01 10.66 -7.43
C TYR A 128 3.76 9.52 -8.42
N SER A 129 3.10 9.83 -9.55
CA SER A 129 2.84 8.84 -10.62
C SER A 129 4.13 8.23 -11.17
N THR A 130 5.17 9.05 -11.33
CA THR A 130 6.48 8.62 -11.84
C THR A 130 7.14 7.55 -10.97
N VAL A 131 6.98 7.62 -9.64
CA VAL A 131 7.50 6.61 -8.70
C VAL A 131 6.70 5.31 -8.82
N VAL A 132 5.38 5.40 -9.00
CA VAL A 132 4.51 4.24 -9.18
C VAL A 132 4.80 3.53 -10.51
N GLU A 133 4.91 4.29 -11.60
CA GLU A 133 5.21 3.80 -12.95
C GLU A 133 6.58 3.12 -13.00
N SER A 134 7.63 3.78 -12.49
CA SER A 134 8.98 3.19 -12.37
C SER A 134 8.97 1.87 -11.60
N PHE A 135 8.23 1.82 -10.49
CA PHE A 135 8.17 0.63 -9.66
C PHE A 135 7.49 -0.52 -10.40
N VAL A 136 6.38 -0.25 -11.10
CA VAL A 136 5.72 -1.27 -11.93
C VAL A 136 6.65 -1.76 -13.04
N GLU A 137 7.33 -0.86 -13.75
CA GLU A 137 8.27 -1.23 -14.80
C GLU A 137 9.40 -2.14 -14.27
N ASN A 138 10.04 -1.74 -13.17
CA ASN A 138 11.14 -2.48 -12.56
C ASN A 138 10.74 -3.85 -12.01
N PHE A 139 9.50 -4.01 -11.55
CA PHE A 139 9.02 -5.25 -10.95
C PHE A 139 8.07 -6.08 -11.82
N SER A 140 7.78 -5.62 -13.04
CA SER A 140 6.94 -6.32 -14.03
C SER A 140 7.47 -7.72 -14.35
N ASN A 141 8.80 -7.87 -14.51
CA ASN A 141 9.46 -9.16 -14.77
C ASN A 141 9.34 -10.15 -13.61
N PHE A 142 9.01 -9.68 -12.40
CA PHE A 142 8.73 -10.52 -11.24
C PHE A 142 7.23 -10.81 -11.06
N GLY A 143 6.38 -10.40 -12.01
CA GLY A 143 4.94 -10.65 -11.99
C GLY A 143 4.09 -9.54 -11.38
N LEU A 144 4.65 -8.36 -11.08
CA LEU A 144 3.86 -7.24 -10.57
C LEU A 144 2.99 -6.65 -11.68
N SER A 145 1.67 -6.76 -11.53
CA SER A 145 0.71 -6.10 -12.42
C SER A 145 0.58 -4.61 -12.10
N SER A 146 0.46 -3.77 -13.13
CA SER A 146 0.09 -2.36 -12.99
C SER A 146 -1.26 -2.18 -12.29
N SER A 147 -2.20 -3.09 -12.53
CA SER A 147 -3.53 -3.10 -11.90
C SER A 147 -3.49 -3.39 -10.41
N ALA A 148 -2.37 -3.93 -9.89
CA ALA A 148 -2.21 -4.16 -8.47
C ALA A 148 -2.00 -2.86 -7.69
N MET A 149 -1.54 -1.79 -8.34
CA MET A 149 -1.23 -0.53 -7.67
C MET A 149 -2.51 0.14 -7.16
N ALA A 150 -2.53 0.42 -5.85
CA ALA A 150 -3.66 1.02 -5.17
C ALA A 150 -3.26 2.30 -4.41
N PRO A 151 -2.86 3.39 -5.12
CA PRO A 151 -2.68 4.70 -4.49
C PRO A 151 -3.93 5.08 -3.70
N SER A 152 -3.74 5.46 -2.43
CA SER A 152 -4.86 5.64 -1.51
C SER A 152 -4.69 6.89 -0.66
N TYR A 153 -5.74 7.71 -0.64
CA TYR A 153 -5.81 8.91 0.19
C TYR A 153 -6.32 8.56 1.59
N ARG A 154 -5.63 9.07 2.61
CA ARG A 154 -5.91 8.75 4.01
C ARG A 154 -5.76 9.95 4.94
N LEU A 155 -6.66 10.04 5.92
CA LEU A 155 -6.67 11.08 6.95
C LEU A 155 -7.08 10.48 8.30
N VAL A 156 -6.39 10.87 9.37
CA VAL A 156 -6.69 10.40 10.73
C VAL A 156 -8.12 10.81 11.13
N GLU A 157 -8.54 12.01 10.74
CA GLU A 157 -9.87 12.58 10.97
C GLU A 157 -11.00 11.71 10.41
N ASN A 158 -10.74 10.93 9.36
CA ASN A 158 -11.68 9.99 8.78
C ASN A 158 -11.40 8.53 9.17
N CYS A 159 -10.77 8.28 10.32
CA CYS A 159 -10.40 6.93 10.73
C CYS A 159 -9.45 6.24 9.72
N THR A 160 -8.58 7.01 9.04
CA THR A 160 -7.65 6.62 7.98
C THR A 160 -8.21 6.57 6.56
N PHE A 161 -8.98 5.57 6.13
CA PHE A 161 -9.31 5.42 4.70
C PHE A 161 -10.29 6.49 4.20
N VAL A 162 -10.00 7.11 3.06
CA VAL A 162 -10.92 8.06 2.40
C VAL A 162 -11.26 7.59 0.98
N SER A 163 -10.26 7.34 0.14
CA SER A 163 -10.46 6.88 -1.23
C SER A 163 -9.25 6.10 -1.75
N THR A 164 -9.45 5.32 -2.81
CA THR A 164 -8.39 4.62 -3.54
C THR A 164 -8.63 4.72 -5.05
N ALA A 165 -7.55 4.72 -5.82
CA ALA A 165 -7.59 4.61 -7.27
C ALA A 165 -7.57 3.15 -7.77
N TRP A 166 -7.64 2.17 -6.86
CA TRP A 166 -7.67 0.76 -7.22
C TRP A 166 -8.97 0.40 -7.95
N SER A 167 -8.86 -0.42 -9.00
CA SER A 167 -9.97 -0.92 -9.80
C SER A 167 -9.74 -2.37 -10.17
N HIS A 168 -10.80 -3.19 -10.09
CA HIS A 168 -10.81 -4.55 -10.62
C HIS A 168 -10.85 -4.56 -12.17
N ASP A 169 -11.23 -3.43 -12.79
CA ASP A 169 -11.33 -3.28 -14.23
C ASP A 169 -10.05 -2.65 -14.81
N ILE A 170 -9.26 -3.47 -15.51
CA ILE A 170 -7.96 -3.12 -16.11
C ILE A 170 -8.11 -2.06 -17.22
N SER A 171 -9.34 -1.84 -17.73
CA SER A 171 -9.63 -0.84 -18.75
C SER A 171 -9.63 0.60 -18.23
N GLN A 172 -9.64 0.80 -16.91
CA GLN A 172 -9.67 2.13 -16.31
C GLN A 172 -8.27 2.58 -15.89
N VAL A 173 -7.70 3.49 -16.68
CA VAL A 173 -6.53 4.28 -16.26
C VAL A 173 -6.91 5.01 -14.96
N PRO A 174 -6.11 4.92 -13.88
CA PRO A 174 -6.43 5.58 -12.63
C PRO A 174 -6.60 7.09 -12.89
N PRO A 175 -7.70 7.72 -12.43
CA PRO A 175 -7.95 9.13 -12.68
C PRO A 175 -6.78 9.94 -12.10
N THR A 176 -6.02 10.58 -12.98
CA THR A 176 -4.91 11.45 -12.60
C THR A 176 -5.47 12.81 -12.20
N TYR A 177 -4.80 13.61 -11.37
CA TYR A 177 -5.24 14.98 -11.06
C TYR A 177 -5.50 15.83 -12.33
N ARG A 178 -4.88 15.47 -13.46
CA ARG A 178 -5.10 16.06 -14.79
C ARG A 178 -6.49 15.78 -15.39
N SER A 179 -7.13 14.67 -15.01
CA SER A 179 -8.47 14.26 -15.45
C SER A 179 -9.60 14.76 -14.53
N LEU A 180 -9.28 15.52 -13.48
CA LEU A 180 -10.30 16.17 -12.65
C LEU A 180 -10.89 17.39 -13.36
N LEU A 181 -12.16 17.69 -13.06
CA LEU A 181 -12.87 18.88 -13.53
C LEU A 181 -12.03 20.15 -13.29
N PRO A 182 -12.13 21.18 -14.16
CA PRO A 182 -11.34 22.42 -14.03
C PRO A 182 -11.42 23.07 -12.64
N SER A 183 -12.54 22.86 -11.92
CA SER A 183 -12.76 23.36 -10.56
C SER A 183 -11.90 22.70 -9.47
N ALA A 184 -11.27 21.56 -9.75
CA ALA A 184 -10.42 20.82 -8.81
C ALA A 184 -8.92 20.90 -9.17
N ARG A 185 -8.55 21.66 -10.21
CA ARG A 185 -7.15 21.96 -10.52
C ARG A 185 -6.70 23.10 -9.60
N PHE A 186 -5.92 22.80 -8.57
CA PHE A 186 -5.18 23.84 -7.86
C PHE A 186 -4.18 24.45 -8.84
N PHE A 187 -4.41 25.72 -9.18
CA PHE A 187 -3.45 26.52 -9.93
C PHE A 187 -2.21 26.72 -9.04
N SER A 188 -1.07 26.19 -9.48
CA SER A 188 0.26 26.58 -9.05
C SER A 188 1.02 27.11 -10.26
#